data_AF-A0A7S1ZZD0-F1
#
_entry.id   AF-A0A7S1ZZD0-F1
#
_cell.length_a   1.000
_cell.length_b   1.000
_cell.length_c   1.000
_cell.angle_alpha   90.00
_cell.angle_beta   90.00
_cell.angle_gamma   90.00
#
_symmetry.space_group_name_H-M   'P 1'
#
loop_
_entity.id
_entity.type
_entity.pdbx_description
1 polymer ?
#
loop_
_entity_poly.entity_id
_entity_poly.type
_entity_poly.pdbx_seq_one_letter_code
_entity_poly.pdbx_strand_id
1 'polypeptide(L)'
;KKTKHILERKTDDEILTLKALRNNHKIAAMRLMYGLALGCFFDRRDIYVWLISKMVQISISDGICNESAFAFATFGALMATVDVILDVNSASRIGKLSLRLLQILQAEEYTAGIYFAVYFFIQTRVDHFRKSLEPMNHAYNVGLRFGEIHYAIAAARNICILSFHSGEN
;
A
#
# COMPACT_ATOMS: atom_id res chain seq x y z
N LYS A 1 6.63 -9.40 12.11
CA LYS A 1 5.77 -10.22 13.01
C LYS A 1 4.90 -9.37 13.93
N LYS A 2 5.45 -8.47 14.79
CA LYS A 2 4.65 -7.61 15.70
C LYS A 2 3.48 -6.88 15.03
N THR A 3 3.71 -6.17 13.93
CA THR A 3 2.65 -5.42 13.22
C THR A 3 1.55 -6.32 12.68
N LYS A 4 1.89 -7.52 12.16
CA LYS A 4 0.90 -8.51 11.70
C LYS A 4 -0.06 -8.89 12.82
N HIS A 5 0.46 -9.24 14.00
CA HIS A 5 -0.37 -9.58 15.16
C HIS A 5 -1.25 -8.43 15.65
N ILE A 6 -0.79 -7.18 15.50
CA ILE A 6 -1.63 -6.01 15.82
C ILE A 6 -2.84 -5.94 14.87
N LEU A 7 -2.63 -6.20 13.58
CA LEU A 7 -3.70 -6.17 12.57
C LEU A 7 -4.65 -7.38 12.64
N GLU A 8 -4.15 -8.56 13.00
CA GLU A 8 -4.97 -9.77 13.20
C GLU A 8 -5.99 -9.59 14.33
N ARG A 9 -5.65 -8.78 15.33
CA ARG A 9 -6.50 -8.50 16.49
C ARG A 9 -7.50 -7.36 16.25
N LYS A 10 -7.54 -6.80 15.04
CA LYS A 10 -8.42 -5.68 14.70
C LYS A 10 -9.33 -5.99 13.53
N THR A 11 -10.61 -5.67 13.70
CA THR A 11 -11.58 -5.73 12.62
C THR A 11 -11.36 -4.58 11.64
N ASP A 12 -11.91 -4.73 10.44
CA ASP A 12 -11.85 -3.67 9.44
C ASP A 12 -12.57 -2.41 9.94
N ASP A 13 -13.74 -2.56 10.55
CA ASP A 13 -14.53 -1.44 11.09
C ASP A 13 -13.79 -0.70 12.20
N GLU A 14 -13.09 -1.40 13.08
CA GLU A 14 -12.24 -0.77 14.10
C GLU A 14 -11.12 0.08 13.50
N ILE A 15 -10.59 -0.30 12.34
CA ILE A 15 -9.52 0.47 11.66
C ILE A 15 -10.12 1.63 10.88
N LEU A 16 -11.24 1.42 10.17
CA LEU A 16 -11.93 2.45 9.39
C LEU A 16 -12.51 3.57 10.27
N THR A 17 -12.82 3.28 11.52
CA THR A 17 -13.37 4.24 12.49
C THR A 17 -12.31 4.88 13.40
N LEU A 18 -11.02 4.64 13.15
CA LEU A 18 -9.95 5.30 13.89
C LEU A 18 -10.04 6.81 13.73
N LYS A 19 -9.81 7.52 14.84
CA LYS A 19 -9.75 8.98 14.84
C LYS A 19 -8.62 9.49 13.93
N ALA A 20 -8.78 10.71 13.42
CA ALA A 20 -7.72 11.38 12.69
C ALA A 20 -6.46 11.59 13.57
N LEU A 21 -5.28 11.39 12.97
CA LEU A 21 -4.00 11.70 13.57
C LEU A 21 -3.84 13.22 13.69
N ARG A 22 -3.80 13.75 14.92
CA ARG A 22 -3.71 15.21 15.17
C ARG A 22 -2.30 15.72 15.48
N ASN A 23 -1.36 14.83 15.72
CA ASN A 23 0.00 15.21 16.07
C ASN A 23 0.80 15.55 14.79
N ASN A 24 1.11 16.84 14.60
CA ASN A 24 1.81 17.34 13.42
C ASN A 24 3.20 16.72 13.21
N HIS A 25 3.93 16.40 14.29
CA HIS A 25 5.23 15.72 14.18
C HIS A 25 5.07 14.29 13.65
N LYS A 26 4.03 13.58 14.08
CA LYS A 26 3.74 12.23 13.57
C LYS A 26 3.27 12.27 12.12
N ILE A 27 2.44 13.24 11.74
CA ILE A 27 2.04 13.45 10.35
C ILE A 27 3.27 13.71 9.47
N ALA A 28 4.17 14.61 9.89
CA ALA A 28 5.40 14.88 9.15
C ALA A 28 6.29 13.63 9.04
N ALA A 29 6.39 12.82 10.10
CA ALA A 29 7.11 11.55 10.05
C ALA A 29 6.47 10.56 9.06
N MET A 30 5.14 10.47 9.00
CA MET A 30 4.41 9.64 8.04
C MET A 30 4.73 10.05 6.59
N ARG A 31 4.75 11.36 6.31
CA ARG A 31 5.12 11.91 4.99
C ARG A 31 6.55 11.58 4.60
N LEU A 32 7.49 11.75 5.52
CA LEU A 32 8.90 11.42 5.29
C LEU A 32 9.09 9.92 5.02
N MET A 33 8.44 9.08 5.83
CA MET A 33 8.49 7.63 5.62
C MET A 33 7.90 7.25 4.25
N TYR A 34 6.77 7.85 3.85
CA TYR A 34 6.20 7.67 2.51
C TYR A 34 7.21 8.01 1.41
N GLY A 35 7.82 9.21 1.46
CA GLY A 35 8.79 9.65 0.45
C GLY A 35 10.03 8.76 0.35
N LEU A 36 10.44 8.12 1.46
CA LEU A 36 11.56 7.18 1.48
C LEU A 36 11.18 5.76 1.04
N ALA A 37 9.89 5.41 1.09
CA ALA A 37 9.43 4.03 0.98
C ALA A 37 9.90 3.37 -0.32
N LEU A 38 9.72 4.03 -1.46
CA LEU A 38 10.08 3.45 -2.75
C LEU A 38 11.60 3.31 -2.95
N GLY A 39 12.40 4.26 -2.45
CA GLY A 39 13.87 4.14 -2.47
C GLY A 39 14.35 2.96 -1.62
N CYS A 40 13.82 2.83 -0.39
CA CYS A 40 14.13 1.69 0.47
C CYS A 40 13.67 0.36 -0.13
N PHE A 41 12.57 0.33 -0.90
CA PHE A 41 12.11 -0.90 -1.56
C PHE A 41 13.17 -1.48 -2.52
N PHE A 42 13.85 -0.60 -3.28
CA PHE A 42 14.86 -1.03 -4.26
C PHE A 42 16.23 -1.31 -3.64
N ASP A 43 16.65 -0.54 -2.64
CA ASP A 43 18.03 -0.56 -2.15
C ASP A 43 18.19 -1.22 -0.76
N ARG A 44 17.18 -1.10 0.12
CA ARG A 44 17.29 -1.45 1.54
C ARG A 44 16.02 -2.10 2.10
N ARG A 45 15.81 -3.37 1.74
CA ARG A 45 14.61 -4.15 2.09
C ARG A 45 14.39 -4.28 3.61
N ASP A 46 15.46 -4.37 4.39
CA ASP A 46 15.43 -4.40 5.85
C ASP A 46 14.79 -3.11 6.43
N ILE A 47 15.24 -1.96 5.94
CA ILE A 47 14.71 -0.64 6.32
C ILE A 47 13.27 -0.51 5.84
N TYR A 48 12.97 -0.95 4.62
CA TYR A 48 11.62 -0.89 4.05
C TYR A 48 10.58 -1.60 4.93
N VAL A 49 10.87 -2.84 5.35
CA VAL A 49 9.96 -3.61 6.21
C VAL A 49 9.75 -2.90 7.56
N TRP A 50 10.82 -2.36 8.15
CA TRP A 50 10.72 -1.60 9.40
C TRP A 50 9.88 -0.33 9.24
N LEU A 51 10.15 0.44 8.19
CA LEU A 51 9.50 1.71 7.88
C LEU A 51 7.99 1.53 7.70
N ILE A 52 7.58 0.60 6.83
CA ILE A 52 6.15 0.33 6.59
C ILE A 52 5.48 -0.21 7.86
N SER A 53 6.17 -1.10 8.60
CA SER A 53 5.68 -1.59 9.89
C SER A 53 5.45 -0.45 10.89
N LYS A 54 6.32 0.57 10.90
CA LYS A 54 6.23 1.72 11.80
C LYS A 54 5.08 2.64 11.42
N MET A 55 4.86 2.90 10.13
CA MET A 55 3.73 3.69 9.65
C MET A 55 2.39 3.07 10.07
N VAL A 56 2.24 1.74 9.93
CA VAL A 56 1.04 1.03 10.40
C VAL A 56 0.89 1.14 11.92
N GLN A 57 1.98 0.94 12.68
CA GLN A 57 1.93 1.04 14.14
C GLN A 57 1.46 2.44 14.60
N ILE A 58 2.00 3.51 14.01
CA ILE A 58 1.57 4.89 14.29
C ILE A 58 0.08 5.06 13.96
N SER A 59 -0.34 4.57 12.80
CA SER A 59 -1.74 4.68 12.36
C SER A 59 -2.70 4.02 13.36
N ILE A 60 -2.32 2.84 13.88
CA ILE A 60 -3.12 2.09 14.85
C ILE A 60 -3.08 2.72 16.25
N SER A 61 -1.93 3.24 16.70
CA SER A 61 -1.79 3.78 18.06
C SER A 61 -2.31 5.20 18.23
N ASP A 62 -2.11 6.04 17.21
CA ASP A 62 -2.27 7.49 17.34
C ASP A 62 -3.38 8.09 16.48
N GLY A 63 -3.90 7.30 15.53
CA GLY A 63 -4.92 7.72 14.58
C GLY A 63 -4.42 7.71 13.15
N ILE A 64 -5.34 7.88 12.20
CA ILE A 64 -5.09 7.77 10.76
C ILE A 64 -4.87 9.13 10.09
N CYS A 65 -4.03 9.13 9.06
CA CYS A 65 -3.77 10.24 8.14
C CYS A 65 -3.75 9.71 6.70
N ASN A 66 -3.66 10.57 5.68
CA ASN A 66 -3.68 10.15 4.27
C ASN A 66 -2.64 9.05 3.96
N GLU A 67 -1.44 9.19 4.51
CA GLU A 67 -0.32 8.26 4.37
C GLU A 67 -0.60 6.88 5.02
N SER A 68 -1.59 6.79 5.92
CA SER A 68 -1.99 5.53 6.55
C SER A 68 -2.58 4.55 5.52
N ALA A 69 -3.35 5.03 4.54
CA ALA A 69 -3.90 4.16 3.49
C ALA A 69 -2.77 3.45 2.73
N PHE A 70 -1.74 4.21 2.35
CA PHE A 70 -0.52 3.66 1.75
C PHE A 70 0.19 2.66 2.68
N ALA A 71 0.31 2.97 3.97
CA ALA A 71 0.96 2.10 4.94
C ALA A 71 0.26 0.74 5.04
N PHE A 72 -1.08 0.72 5.12
CA PHE A 72 -1.86 -0.51 5.14
C PHE A 72 -1.71 -1.29 3.84
N ALA A 73 -1.88 -0.64 2.68
CA ALA A 73 -1.73 -1.27 1.36
C ALA A 73 -0.37 -1.99 1.24
N THR A 74 0.69 -1.26 1.58
CA THR A 74 2.07 -1.74 1.47
C THR A 74 2.40 -2.81 2.49
N PHE A 75 1.87 -2.72 3.72
CA PHE A 75 2.01 -3.80 4.68
C PHE A 75 1.27 -5.07 4.24
N GLY A 76 0.11 -4.93 3.59
CA GLY A 76 -0.57 -6.02 2.91
C GLY A 76 0.31 -6.66 1.82
N ALA A 77 0.97 -5.85 0.99
CA ALA A 77 1.91 -6.33 -0.02
C ALA A 77 3.11 -7.09 0.61
N LEU A 78 3.64 -6.62 1.75
CA LEU A 78 4.66 -7.34 2.50
C LEU A 78 4.14 -8.68 3.03
N MET A 79 2.90 -8.74 3.52
CA MET A 79 2.25 -9.99 3.92
C MET A 79 1.97 -10.94 2.76
N ALA A 80 1.90 -10.46 1.51
CA ALA A 80 1.76 -11.31 0.34
C ALA A 80 3.09 -11.83 -0.21
N THR A 81 4.23 -11.25 0.19
CA THR A 81 5.53 -11.48 -0.48
C THR A 81 6.65 -11.93 0.44
N VAL A 82 6.60 -11.63 1.74
CA VAL A 82 7.68 -11.91 2.68
C VAL A 82 7.40 -13.18 3.48
N ASP A 83 8.19 -14.22 3.28
CA ASP A 83 8.00 -15.57 3.86
C ASP A 83 7.71 -15.56 5.37
N VAL A 84 8.47 -14.78 6.15
CA VAL A 84 8.36 -14.77 7.62
C VAL A 84 7.04 -14.19 8.16
N ILE A 85 6.26 -13.52 7.33
CA ILE A 85 4.93 -12.96 7.66
C ILE A 85 3.85 -13.35 6.64
N LEU A 86 4.17 -14.24 5.70
CA LEU A 86 3.32 -14.59 4.56
C LEU A 86 1.92 -15.02 5.01
N ASP A 87 0.91 -14.36 4.47
CA ASP A 87 -0.51 -14.68 4.63
C ASP A 87 -1.31 -13.89 3.58
N VAL A 88 -1.63 -14.58 2.48
CA VAL A 88 -2.31 -13.99 1.32
C VAL A 88 -3.76 -13.60 1.65
N ASN A 89 -4.44 -14.32 2.53
CA ASN A 89 -5.81 -14.02 2.91
C ASN A 89 -5.88 -12.71 3.70
N SER A 90 -5.01 -12.58 4.71
CA SER A 90 -4.89 -11.34 5.47
C SER A 90 -4.37 -10.20 4.60
N ALA A 91 -3.43 -10.46 3.67
CA ALA A 91 -2.98 -9.45 2.72
C ALA A 91 -4.12 -8.92 1.84
N SER A 92 -4.98 -9.80 1.32
CA SER A 92 -6.16 -9.43 0.52
C SER A 92 -7.15 -8.58 1.33
N ARG A 93 -7.43 -8.96 2.59
CA ARG A 93 -8.25 -8.17 3.51
C ARG A 93 -7.68 -6.75 3.70
N ILE A 94 -6.40 -6.66 4.06
CA ILE A 94 -5.74 -5.38 4.32
C ILE A 94 -5.62 -4.53 3.05
N GLY A 95 -5.42 -5.15 1.88
CA GLY A 95 -5.45 -4.47 0.59
C GLY A 95 -6.80 -3.81 0.32
N LYS A 96 -7.92 -4.54 0.48
CA LYS A 96 -9.28 -3.99 0.35
C LYS A 96 -9.58 -2.90 1.38
N LEU A 97 -9.11 -3.09 2.62
CA LEU A 97 -9.21 -2.08 3.68
C LEU A 97 -8.51 -0.78 3.28
N SER A 98 -7.29 -0.86 2.72
CA SER A 98 -6.54 0.31 2.29
C SER A 98 -7.20 1.08 1.15
N LEU A 99 -7.83 0.39 0.19
CA LEU A 99 -8.63 1.02 -0.86
C LEU A 99 -9.86 1.74 -0.31
N ARG A 100 -10.52 1.18 0.72
CA ARG A 100 -11.61 1.88 1.41
C ARG A 100 -11.11 3.11 2.18
N LEU A 101 -9.96 3.01 2.86
CA LEU A 101 -9.34 4.14 3.56
C LEU A 101 -8.97 5.27 2.59
N LEU A 102 -8.43 4.94 1.41
CA LEU A 102 -8.14 5.91 0.36
C LEU A 102 -9.35 6.79 0.03
N GLN A 103 -10.52 6.17 -0.12
CA GLN A 103 -11.79 6.86 -0.40
C GLN A 103 -12.26 7.71 0.80
N ILE A 104 -12.25 7.14 2.01
CA ILE A 104 -12.71 7.83 3.24
C ILE A 104 -11.84 9.06 3.54
N LEU A 105 -10.52 8.94 3.35
CA LEU A 105 -9.56 10.01 3.60
C LEU A 105 -9.48 11.02 2.45
N GLN A 106 -10.14 10.74 1.31
CA GLN A 106 -10.06 11.54 0.08
C GLN A 106 -8.61 11.80 -0.36
N ALA A 107 -7.77 10.78 -0.18
CA ALA A 107 -6.31 10.86 -0.29
C ALA A 107 -5.82 10.46 -1.69
N GLU A 108 -6.48 10.99 -2.73
CA GLU A 108 -6.33 10.56 -4.12
C GLU A 108 -4.88 10.67 -4.63
N GLU A 109 -4.09 11.58 -4.07
CA GLU A 109 -2.67 11.73 -4.34
C GLU A 109 -1.86 10.46 -4.06
N TYR A 110 -2.30 9.59 -3.14
CA TYR A 110 -1.64 8.33 -2.79
C TYR A 110 -2.09 7.13 -3.63
N THR A 111 -3.04 7.33 -4.55
CA THR A 111 -3.65 6.26 -5.36
C THR A 111 -2.59 5.43 -6.09
N ALA A 112 -1.63 6.08 -6.75
CA ALA A 112 -0.62 5.37 -7.55
C ALA A 112 0.19 4.37 -6.70
N GLY A 113 0.65 4.79 -5.52
CA GLY A 113 1.40 3.93 -4.60
C GLY A 113 0.55 2.83 -3.97
N ILE A 114 -0.70 3.15 -3.59
CA ILE A 114 -1.64 2.17 -3.05
C ILE A 114 -1.99 1.11 -4.10
N TYR A 115 -2.29 1.52 -5.32
CA TYR A 115 -2.67 0.63 -6.40
C TYR A 115 -1.49 -0.25 -6.83
N PHE A 116 -0.27 0.32 -6.88
CA PHE A 116 0.94 -0.46 -7.06
C PHE A 116 1.07 -1.56 -5.98
N ALA A 117 0.87 -1.22 -4.70
CA ALA A 117 0.94 -2.20 -3.62
C ALA A 117 -0.15 -3.29 -3.76
N VAL A 118 -1.42 -2.89 -3.96
CA VAL A 118 -2.56 -3.81 -3.97
C VAL A 118 -2.61 -4.64 -5.25
N TYR A 119 -2.63 -3.99 -6.41
CA TYR A 119 -2.88 -4.67 -7.67
C TYR A 119 -1.67 -5.42 -8.22
N PHE A 120 -0.44 -5.02 -7.88
CA PHE A 120 0.73 -5.77 -8.32
C PHE A 120 1.11 -6.92 -7.37
N PHE A 121 1.15 -6.67 -6.05
CA PHE A 121 1.67 -7.68 -5.11
C PHE A 121 0.60 -8.55 -4.46
N ILE A 122 -0.63 -8.06 -4.33
CA ILE A 122 -1.70 -8.78 -3.62
C ILE A 122 -2.67 -9.41 -4.63
N GLN A 123 -3.23 -8.61 -5.54
CA GLN A 123 -4.26 -9.06 -6.48
C GLN A 123 -3.76 -10.21 -7.38
N THR A 124 -2.52 -10.15 -7.83
CA THR A 124 -1.88 -11.20 -8.64
C THR A 124 -1.71 -12.54 -7.93
N ARG A 125 -1.84 -12.57 -6.60
CA ARG A 125 -1.76 -13.80 -5.79
C ARG A 125 -3.13 -14.42 -5.53
N VAL A 126 -4.21 -13.68 -5.77
CA VAL A 126 -5.58 -14.12 -5.50
C VAL A 126 -6.42 -14.29 -6.75
N ASP A 127 -5.99 -13.71 -7.88
CA ASP A 127 -6.76 -13.68 -9.11
C ASP A 127 -5.84 -13.54 -10.34
N HIS A 128 -6.44 -13.62 -11.53
CA HIS A 128 -5.71 -13.53 -12.79
C HIS A 128 -5.08 -12.14 -13.00
N PHE A 129 -3.85 -12.11 -13.53
CA PHE A 129 -3.05 -10.89 -13.76
C PHE A 129 -3.81 -9.80 -14.55
N ARG A 130 -4.61 -10.21 -15.54
CA ARG A 130 -5.47 -9.32 -16.35
C ARG A 130 -6.33 -8.37 -15.51
N LYS A 131 -6.82 -8.79 -14.34
CA LYS A 131 -7.66 -7.94 -13.48
C LYS A 131 -6.89 -6.77 -12.85
N SER A 132 -5.57 -6.76 -12.96
CA SER A 132 -4.71 -5.71 -12.43
C SER A 132 -4.31 -4.68 -13.50
N LEU A 133 -4.56 -4.94 -14.78
CA LEU A 133 -4.14 -4.05 -15.88
C LEU A 133 -4.87 -2.70 -15.88
N GLU A 134 -6.20 -2.72 -15.79
CA GLU A 134 -7.00 -1.49 -15.77
C GLU A 134 -6.70 -0.65 -14.51
N PRO A 135 -6.64 -1.23 -13.30
CA PRO A 135 -6.16 -0.50 -12.12
C PRO A 135 -4.75 0.07 -12.28
N MET A 136 -3.82 -0.66 -12.91
CA MET A 136 -2.45 -0.17 -13.10
C MET A 136 -2.40 1.00 -14.11
N ASN A 137 -3.22 1.00 -15.15
CA ASN A 137 -3.39 2.14 -16.05
C ASN A 137 -3.96 3.36 -15.32
N HIS A 138 -4.95 3.15 -14.44
CA HIS A 138 -5.47 4.21 -13.59
C HIS A 138 -4.37 4.78 -12.68
N ALA A 139 -3.59 3.91 -12.03
CA ALA A 139 -2.47 4.30 -11.18
C ALA A 139 -1.42 5.14 -11.92
N TYR A 140 -1.10 4.77 -13.17
CA TYR A 140 -0.20 5.55 -14.03
C TYR A 140 -0.72 6.97 -14.27
N ASN A 141 -1.98 7.10 -14.70
CA ASN A 141 -2.58 8.40 -15.01
C ASN A 141 -2.72 9.29 -13.76
N VAL A 142 -3.16 8.73 -12.64
CA VAL A 142 -3.28 9.47 -11.37
C VAL A 142 -1.90 9.88 -10.85
N GLY A 143 -0.91 9.00 -10.99
CA GLY A 143 0.48 9.30 -10.61
C GLY A 143 1.05 10.49 -11.39
N LEU A 144 0.82 10.55 -12.71
CA LEU A 144 1.20 11.71 -13.51
C LEU A 144 0.45 12.99 -13.09
N ARG A 145 -0.85 12.89 -12.79
CA ARG A 145 -1.68 14.04 -12.42
C ARG A 145 -1.24 14.70 -11.11
N PHE A 146 -0.88 13.91 -10.10
CA PHE A 146 -0.45 14.43 -8.80
C PHE A 146 1.07 14.60 -8.64
N GLY A 147 1.85 14.28 -9.68
CA GLY A 147 3.31 14.39 -9.63
C GLY A 147 4.00 13.25 -8.87
N GLU A 148 3.30 12.14 -8.62
CA GLU A 148 3.84 10.89 -8.07
C GLU A 148 4.60 10.10 -9.14
N ILE A 149 5.63 10.72 -9.71
CA ILE A 149 6.34 10.24 -10.91
C ILE A 149 6.96 8.86 -10.69
N HIS A 150 7.52 8.60 -9.50
CA HIS A 150 8.14 7.32 -9.24
C HIS A 150 7.12 6.16 -9.25
N TYR A 151 5.93 6.37 -8.70
CA TYR A 151 4.85 5.38 -8.75
C TYR A 151 4.21 5.28 -10.12
N ALA A 152 4.12 6.38 -10.89
CA ALA A 152 3.70 6.33 -12.29
C ALA A 152 4.63 5.45 -13.13
N ILE A 153 5.96 5.63 -13.02
CA ILE A 153 6.95 4.80 -13.72
C ILE A 153 6.83 3.33 -13.27
N ALA A 154 6.69 3.09 -11.96
CA ALA A 154 6.50 1.75 -11.44
C ALA A 154 5.22 1.08 -11.99
N ALA A 155 4.12 1.83 -12.11
CA ALA A 155 2.89 1.37 -12.71
C ALA A 155 3.06 1.04 -14.21
N ALA A 156 3.69 1.93 -14.99
CA ALA A 156 3.98 1.71 -16.41
C ALA A 156 4.81 0.45 -16.64
N ARG A 157 5.90 0.28 -15.87
CA ARG A 157 6.72 -0.94 -15.90
C ARG A 157 5.89 -2.19 -15.60
N ASN A 158 5.00 -2.10 -14.61
CA ASN A 158 4.21 -3.23 -14.18
C ASN A 158 3.08 -3.58 -15.15
N ILE A 159 2.54 -2.62 -15.91
CA ILE A 159 1.60 -2.92 -17.01
C ILE A 159 2.25 -3.88 -17.99
N CYS A 160 3.49 -3.61 -18.44
CA CYS A 160 4.20 -4.52 -19.35
C CYS A 160 4.37 -5.93 -18.77
N ILE A 161 4.72 -6.02 -17.49
CA ILE A 161 4.88 -7.31 -16.79
C ILE A 161 3.55 -8.06 -16.72
N LEU A 162 2.49 -7.36 -16.34
CA LEU A 162 1.14 -7.93 -16.21
C LEU A 162 0.62 -8.40 -17.58
N SER A 163 0.80 -7.61 -18.65
CA SER A 163 0.37 -7.94 -20.02
C SER A 163 1.06 -9.21 -20.52
N PHE A 164 2.39 -9.28 -20.36
CA PHE A 164 3.18 -10.46 -20.71
C PHE A 164 2.67 -11.70 -19.98
N HIS A 165 2.46 -11.61 -18.66
CA HIS A 165 1.97 -12.74 -17.86
C HIS A 165 0.48 -13.06 -18.09
N SER A 166 -0.31 -12.13 -18.63
CA SER A 166 -1.70 -12.40 -19.01
C SER A 166 -1.87 -12.91 -20.44
N GLY A 167 -0.79 -12.97 -21.24
CA GLY A 167 -0.86 -13.32 -22.65
C GLY A 167 -1.55 -12.25 -23.51
N GLU A 168 -1.57 -11.00 -23.05
CA GLU A 168 -2.00 -9.85 -23.85
C GLU A 168 -0.77 -9.27 -24.53
N ASN A 169 -0.69 -9.45 -25.84
CA ASN A 169 0.27 -8.78 -26.72
C ASN A 169 -0.49 -7.87 -27.68
#